data_AF-A0A848VGG3-F1
#
_entry.id   AF-A0A848VGG3-F1
#
_cell.length_a   1.000
_cell.length_b   1.000
_cell.length_c   1.000
_cell.angle_alpha   90.00
_cell.angle_beta   90.00
_cell.angle_gamma   90.00
#
_symmetry.space_group_name_H-M   'P 1'
#
loop_
_entity.id
_entity.type
_entity.pdbx_description
1 polymer ?
#
loop_
_entity_poly.entity_id
_entity_poly.type
_entity_poly.pdbx_seq_one_letter_code
_entity_poly.pdbx_strand_id
1 'polypeptide(L)'
;MAIIEPGDLFTISYGNEHELDVTALSLRQAKFLSRKVKELVAAEEDGRGLDLFELTEEALALAIGAEMAEELIDEVDAEIAMDISSKVLAKQALSEEEKKRPESLPSCSVESSAEYA
;
A
#
# COMPACT_ATOMS: atom_id res chain seq x y z
N MET A 1 -5.28 14.18 -5.86
CA MET A 1 -4.17 13.75 -4.96
C MET A 1 -3.02 13.28 -5.84
N ALA A 2 -1.81 13.11 -5.31
CA ALA A 2 -0.66 12.68 -6.11
C ALA A 2 -0.79 11.19 -6.44
N ILE A 3 -0.59 10.85 -7.71
CA ILE A 3 -0.51 9.47 -8.18
C ILE A 3 0.78 8.86 -7.62
N ILE A 4 0.69 7.70 -6.97
CA ILE A 4 1.81 6.94 -6.44
C ILE A 4 2.27 5.93 -7.49
N GLU A 5 3.48 6.11 -8.01
CA GLU A 5 4.15 5.18 -8.93
C GLU A 5 5.07 4.22 -8.16
N PRO A 6 5.38 3.03 -8.71
CA PRO A 6 6.37 2.14 -8.10
C PRO A 6 7.71 2.85 -7.87
N GLY A 7 8.23 2.79 -6.64
CA GLY A 7 9.44 3.51 -6.23
C GLY A 7 9.17 4.87 -5.57
N ASP A 8 7.95 5.40 -5.64
CA ASP A 8 7.59 6.64 -4.94
C ASP A 8 7.52 6.43 -3.43
N LEU A 9 7.96 7.42 -2.67
CA LEU A 9 7.83 7.43 -1.22
C LEU A 9 6.47 7.96 -0.80
N PHE A 10 5.80 7.27 0.12
CA PHE A 10 4.59 7.74 0.76
C PHE A 10 4.51 7.30 2.21
N THR A 11 3.86 8.11 3.04
CA THR A 11 3.76 7.85 4.47
C THR A 11 2.48 7.05 4.80
N ILE A 12 2.56 6.04 5.65
CA ILE A 12 1.39 5.37 6.25
C ILE A 12 1.35 5.67 7.74
N SER A 13 0.18 5.58 8.36
CA SER A 13 0.08 5.59 9.83
C SER A 13 -0.10 4.17 10.36
N TYR A 14 0.48 3.81 11.50
CA TYR A 14 0.33 2.52 12.16
C TYR A 14 0.27 2.69 13.69
N GLY A 15 -0.28 1.70 14.42
CA GLY A 15 -0.24 1.71 15.89
C GLY A 15 -0.83 2.95 16.58
N ASN A 16 -2.03 3.40 16.16
CA ASN A 16 -2.77 4.57 16.64
C ASN A 16 -2.11 5.96 16.52
N GLU A 17 -0.78 6.10 16.51
CA GLU A 17 -0.11 7.42 16.44
C GLU A 17 1.24 7.43 15.69
N HIS A 18 1.71 6.30 15.15
CA HIS A 18 3.00 6.24 14.46
C HIS A 18 2.84 6.48 12.96
N GLU A 19 3.85 7.11 12.35
CA GLU A 19 3.95 7.33 10.90
C GLU A 19 5.21 6.65 10.38
N LEU A 20 5.11 6.04 9.19
CA LEU A 20 6.20 5.35 8.53
C LEU A 20 6.28 5.77 7.07
N ASP A 21 7.48 6.12 6.60
CA ASP A 21 7.73 6.34 5.19
C ASP A 21 7.98 5.01 4.48
N VAL A 22 7.23 4.79 3.41
CA VAL A 22 7.20 3.51 2.70
C VAL A 22 7.45 3.74 1.23
N THR A 23 8.21 2.85 0.61
CA THR A 23 8.41 2.86 -0.84
C THR A 23 7.29 2.09 -1.52
N ALA A 24 6.71 2.70 -2.56
CA ALA A 24 5.69 2.08 -3.37
C ALA A 24 6.20 0.83 -4.07
N LEU A 25 5.54 -0.27 -3.76
CA LEU A 25 5.77 -1.58 -4.32
C LEU A 25 5.35 -1.63 -5.78
N SER A 26 6.10 -2.39 -6.58
CA SER A 26 5.65 -2.82 -7.90
C SER A 26 4.42 -3.73 -7.79
N LEU A 27 3.63 -3.86 -8.87
CA LEU A 27 2.46 -4.75 -8.91
C LEU A 27 2.81 -6.20 -8.52
N ARG A 28 4.02 -6.67 -8.85
CA ARG A 28 4.49 -8.01 -8.48
C ARG A 28 4.72 -8.12 -6.97
N GLN A 29 5.36 -7.13 -6.36
CA GLN A 29 5.60 -7.07 -4.91
C GLN A 29 4.29 -6.92 -4.14
N ALA A 30 3.36 -6.05 -4.59
CA ALA A 30 2.06 -5.88 -3.97
C ALA A 30 1.23 -7.19 -3.97
N LYS A 31 1.25 -7.94 -5.08
CA LYS A 31 0.62 -9.28 -5.14
C LYS A 31 1.26 -10.27 -4.17
N PHE A 32 2.58 -10.20 -4.01
CA PHE A 32 3.31 -11.08 -3.12
C PHE A 32 3.03 -10.75 -1.65
N LEU A 33 3.05 -9.46 -1.30
CA LEU A 33 2.66 -8.96 0.02
C LEU A 33 1.21 -9.36 0.37
N SER A 34 0.26 -9.19 -0.55
CA SER A 34 -1.14 -9.59 -0.33
C SER A 34 -1.29 -11.09 -0.04
N ARG A 35 -0.48 -11.94 -0.67
CA ARG A 35 -0.45 -13.37 -0.37
C ARG A 35 0.15 -13.64 1.02
N LYS A 36 1.23 -12.94 1.38
CA LYS A 36 1.89 -13.09 2.67
C LYS A 36 0.99 -12.67 3.84
N VAL A 37 0.27 -11.56 3.70
CA VAL A 37 -0.74 -11.15 4.69
C VAL A 37 -1.81 -12.23 4.89
N LYS A 38 -2.28 -12.89 3.82
CA LYS A 38 -3.24 -13.99 3.94
C LYS A 38 -2.65 -15.23 4.64
N GLU A 39 -1.39 -15.53 4.38
CA GLU A 39 -0.66 -16.61 5.07
C GLU A 39 -0.50 -16.28 6.56
N LEU A 40 -0.24 -15.01 6.90
CA LEU A 40 -0.16 -14.48 8.27
C LEU A 40 -1.48 -14.63 9.04
N VAL A 41 -2.58 -14.18 8.46
CA VAL A 41 -3.93 -14.31 9.05
C VAL A 41 -4.27 -15.77 9.28
N ALA A 42 -4.00 -16.64 8.30
CA ALA A 42 -4.25 -18.07 8.45
C ALA A 42 -3.37 -18.71 9.55
N ALA A 43 -2.10 -18.30 9.66
CA ALA A 43 -1.20 -18.80 10.72
C ALA A 43 -1.65 -18.33 12.12
N GLU A 44 -2.18 -17.12 12.24
CA GLU A 44 -2.77 -16.58 13.47
C GLU A 44 -4.02 -17.38 13.88
N GLU A 45 -4.96 -17.57 12.96
CA GLU A 45 -6.20 -18.34 13.18
C GLU A 45 -5.91 -19.80 13.59
N ASP A 46 -4.87 -20.41 13.00
CA ASP A 46 -4.44 -21.79 13.28
C ASP A 46 -3.59 -21.93 14.56
N GLY A 47 -3.16 -20.82 15.19
CA GLY A 47 -2.27 -20.83 16.35
C GLY A 47 -0.84 -21.32 16.06
N ARG A 48 -0.35 -21.17 14.83
CA ARG A 48 0.99 -21.58 14.41
C ARG A 48 2.04 -20.53 14.75
N GLY A 49 2.36 -20.42 16.04
CA GLY A 49 3.23 -19.38 16.61
C GLY A 49 4.65 -19.27 16.03
N LEU A 50 5.27 -20.38 15.61
CA LEU A 50 6.60 -20.34 14.98
C LEU A 50 6.55 -19.76 13.55
N ASP A 51 5.51 -20.13 12.79
CA ASP A 51 5.31 -19.64 11.42
C ASP A 51 4.96 -18.13 11.43
N LEU A 52 4.30 -17.66 12.49
CA LEU A 52 3.89 -16.26 12.67
C LEU A 52 5.08 -15.29 12.69
N PHE A 53 6.19 -15.64 13.33
CA PHE A 53 7.35 -14.75 13.41
C PHE A 53 8.01 -14.58 12.04
N GLU A 54 8.29 -15.68 11.34
CA GLU A 54 8.90 -15.67 10.00
C GLU A 54 7.99 -14.95 8.99
N LEU A 55 6.68 -15.20 9.01
CA LEU A 55 5.74 -14.54 8.12
C LEU A 55 5.61 -13.04 8.40
N THR A 56 5.73 -12.62 9.67
CA THR A 56 5.78 -11.21 10.08
C THR A 56 7.01 -10.51 9.51
N GLU A 57 8.20 -11.10 9.68
CA GLU A 57 9.45 -10.56 9.16
C GLU A 57 9.40 -10.43 7.63
N GLU A 58 8.94 -11.48 6.93
CA GLU A 58 8.81 -11.45 5.47
C GLU A 58 7.80 -10.41 4.99
N ALA A 59 6.65 -10.27 5.67
CA ALA A 59 5.63 -9.30 5.31
C ALA A 59 6.13 -7.85 5.51
N LEU A 60 6.82 -7.58 6.61
CA LEU A 60 7.44 -6.27 6.88
C LEU A 60 8.54 -5.97 5.87
N ALA A 61 9.47 -6.90 5.63
CA ALA A 61 10.54 -6.69 4.66
C ALA A 61 10.00 -6.38 3.25
N LEU A 62 8.86 -6.99 2.89
CA LEU A 62 8.17 -6.70 1.63
C LEU A 62 7.41 -5.37 1.63
N ALA A 63 6.82 -4.98 2.77
CA ALA A 63 6.01 -3.78 2.88
C ALA A 63 6.88 -2.53 2.96
N ILE A 64 7.93 -2.55 3.78
CA ILE A 64 8.71 -1.37 4.19
C ILE A 64 10.20 -1.45 3.83
N GLY A 65 10.67 -2.60 3.35
CA GLY A 65 12.07 -2.86 3.01
C GLY A 65 12.79 -3.60 4.14
N ALA A 66 13.81 -4.38 3.77
CA ALA A 66 14.52 -5.27 4.70
C ALA A 66 15.22 -4.51 5.84
N GLU A 67 15.87 -3.38 5.54
CA GLU A 67 16.60 -2.59 6.55
C GLU A 67 15.65 -2.04 7.62
N MET A 68 14.54 -1.42 7.21
CA MET A 68 13.54 -0.89 8.15
C MET A 68 12.78 -2.02 8.87
N ALA A 69 12.55 -3.15 8.21
CA ALA A 69 11.93 -4.31 8.85
C ALA A 69 12.79 -4.86 9.99
N GLU A 70 14.11 -4.96 9.79
CA GLU A 70 15.05 -5.41 10.83
C GLU A 70 15.07 -4.48 12.05
N GLU A 71 14.88 -3.17 11.85
CA GLU A 71 14.77 -2.21 12.96
C GLU A 71 13.43 -2.31 13.72
N LEU A 72 12.35 -2.65 13.03
CA LEU A 72 11.00 -2.70 13.59
C LEU A 72 10.60 -4.05 14.17
N ILE A 73 11.18 -5.15 13.68
CA ILE A 73 10.71 -6.52 13.98
C ILE A 73 10.73 -6.87 15.48
N ASP A 74 11.67 -6.28 16.23
CA ASP A 74 11.78 -6.48 17.67
C ASP A 74 10.75 -5.66 18.48
N GLU A 75 10.14 -4.65 17.85
CA GLU A 75 9.19 -3.73 18.48
C GLU A 75 7.73 -3.99 18.09
N VAL A 76 7.49 -4.66 16.96
CA VAL A 76 6.15 -4.89 16.41
C VAL A 76 5.73 -6.36 16.49
N ASP A 77 4.45 -6.59 16.80
CA ASP A 77 3.85 -7.92 16.73
C ASP A 77 3.19 -8.19 15.37
N ALA A 78 2.64 -9.40 15.23
CA ALA A 78 1.94 -9.81 14.01
C ALA A 78 0.74 -8.91 13.68
N GLU A 79 0.01 -8.41 14.68
CA GLU A 79 -1.14 -7.52 14.49
C GLU A 79 -0.70 -6.21 13.84
N ILE A 80 0.36 -5.59 14.37
CA ILE A 80 0.92 -4.36 13.82
C ILE A 80 1.52 -4.60 12.43
N ALA A 81 2.21 -5.72 12.21
CA ALA A 81 2.73 -6.07 10.89
C ALA A 81 1.63 -6.24 9.84
N MET A 82 0.49 -6.81 10.23
CA MET A 82 -0.69 -6.92 9.38
C MET A 82 -1.34 -5.56 9.11
N ASP A 83 -1.40 -4.66 10.09
CA ASP A 83 -1.88 -3.28 9.92
C ASP A 83 -1.03 -2.51 8.91
N ILE A 84 0.30 -2.51 9.08
CA ILE A 84 1.27 -1.89 8.18
C ILE A 84 1.06 -2.41 6.75
N SER A 85 1.09 -3.73 6.58
CA SER A 85 0.97 -4.38 5.27
C SER A 85 -0.36 -4.05 4.58
N SER A 86 -1.45 -4.04 5.34
CA SER A 86 -2.79 -3.72 4.82
C SER A 86 -2.91 -2.28 4.37
N LYS A 87 -2.32 -1.34 5.12
CA LYS A 87 -2.35 0.09 4.79
C LYS A 87 -1.49 0.43 3.57
N VAL A 88 -0.33 -0.21 3.41
CA VAL A 88 0.48 -0.11 2.18
C VAL A 88 -0.35 -0.51 0.97
N LEU A 89 -1.00 -1.68 1.02
CA LEU A 89 -1.83 -2.17 -0.08
C LEU A 89 -3.04 -1.26 -0.35
N ALA A 90 -3.74 -0.80 0.69
CA ALA A 90 -4.91 0.07 0.55
C ALA A 90 -4.54 1.42 -0.09
N LYS A 91 -3.44 2.04 0.34
CA LYS A 91 -3.00 3.33 -0.19
C LYS A 91 -2.55 3.23 -1.65
N GLN A 92 -1.91 2.12 -2.04
CA GLN A 92 -1.58 1.86 -3.44
C GLN A 92 -2.81 1.57 -4.31
N ALA A 93 -3.79 0.80 -3.80
CA ALA A 93 -5.01 0.49 -4.53
C ALA A 93 -5.83 1.76 -4.85
N LEU A 94 -5.95 2.68 -3.89
CA LEU A 94 -6.60 3.98 -4.10
C LEU A 94 -5.91 4.78 -5.23
N SER A 95 -4.59 4.74 -5.29
CA SER A 95 -3.83 5.38 -6.37
C SER A 95 -4.04 4.71 -7.74
N GLU A 96 -4.18 3.39 -7.80
CA GLU A 96 -4.46 2.66 -9.05
C GLU A 96 -5.90 2.90 -9.56
N GLU A 97 -6.87 3.06 -8.67
CA GLU A 97 -8.24 3.42 -9.03
C GLU A 97 -8.34 4.87 -9.56
N GLU A 98 -7.59 5.82 -8.99
CA GLU A 98 -7.47 7.17 -9.54
C GLU A 98 -6.87 7.15 -10.96
N LYS A 99 -5.85 6.33 -11.24
CA LYS A 99 -5.29 6.15 -12.61
C LYS A 99 -6.33 5.68 -13.64
N LYS A 100 -7.35 4.93 -13.22
CA LYS A 100 -8.37 4.34 -14.12
C LYS A 100 -9.55 5.25 -14.40
N ARG A 101 -9.75 6.32 -13.63
CA ARG A 101 -10.75 7.33 -13.97
C ARG A 101 -10.12 8.25 -15.01
N PRO A 102 -10.50 8.16 -16.31
CA PRO A 102 -10.07 9.19 -17.24
C PRO A 102 -10.58 10.52 -16.69
N GLU A 103 -9.67 11.46 -16.46
CA GLU A 103 -10.04 12.86 -16.24
C GLU A 103 -10.98 13.27 -17.37
N SER A 104 -12.24 13.50 -17.02
CA SER A 104 -13.20 14.18 -17.88
C SER A 104 -12.65 15.60 -18.09
N LEU A 105 -11.86 15.77 -19.15
CA LEU A 105 -11.35 17.07 -19.56
C LEU A 105 -12.51 18.07 -19.66
N PRO A 106 -12.29 19.34 -19.29
CA PRO A 106 -13.27 20.39 -19.49
C PRO A 106 -13.47 20.56 -21.00
N SER A 107 -14.68 20.26 -21.50
CA SER A 107 -15.08 20.68 -22.84
C SER A 107 -15.09 22.20 -22.85
N CYS A 108 -13.97 22.76 -23.30
CA CYS A 108 -13.87 24.10 -23.83
C CYS A 108 -14.84 24.21 -25.01
N SER A 109 -16.11 24.53 -24.73
CA SER A 109 -17.02 25.02 -25.76
C SER A 109 -16.66 26.48 -25.98
N VAL A 110 -15.76 26.67 -26.94
CA VAL A 110 -15.31 27.95 -27.47
C VAL A 110 -16.55 28.78 -27.83
N GLU A 111 -16.72 29.95 -27.22
CA GLU A 111 -17.51 31.02 -27.81
C GLU A 111 -16.85 31.43 -29.13
N SER A 112 -17.63 31.50 -30.22
CA SER A 112 -17.69 32.65 -31.13
C SER A 112 -18.00 32.27 -32.59
N SER A 113 -19.06 32.92 -33.08
CA SER A 113 -19.32 33.37 -34.47
C SER A 113 -19.77 32.35 -35.52
N ALA A 114 -21.06 32.45 -35.89
CA ALA A 114 -21.45 32.85 -37.25
C ALA A 114 -22.93 33.25 -37.27
N GLU A 115 -23.14 34.57 -37.27
CA GLU A 115 -24.27 35.26 -37.87
C GLU A 115 -24.55 34.69 -39.28
N TYR A 116 -25.78 34.25 -39.59
CA TYR A 116 -26.40 34.30 -40.93
C TYR A 116 -27.86 33.77 -40.91
N ALA A 117 -28.79 34.68 -41.23
CA ALA A 117 -30.07 34.56 -41.96
C ALA A 117 -31.20 35.36 -41.31
#